data_AF-A0A0E0BPH7-F1
#
_entry.id   AF-A0A0E0BPH7-F1
#
_cell.length_a   1.000
_cell.length_b   1.000
_cell.length_c   1.000
_cell.angle_alpha   90.00
_cell.angle_beta   90.00
_cell.angle_gamma   90.00
#
_symmetry.space_group_name_H-M   'P 1'
#
loop_
_entity.id
_entity.type
_entity.pdbx_description
1 polymer ?
#
loop_
_entity_poly.entity_id
_entity_poly.type
_entity_poly.pdbx_seq_one_letter_code
_entity_poly.pdbx_strand_id
1 'polypeptide(L)'
;MEKTKSAFLLKMGESLEDQGMFVTASEDEVNVLTSGYSFLLKIFHERDGDGKAQNVPSEDKELFLRSQHSSMINGLHGRYQVYGPVVRFLRLLSSFDWTFSPMIIDINNDFNLKDEKEINVLKRMASYAKSSAELLTNLIIQGQSGQYTWECVFRTPLSNYDAVVLLHQEKLCRPHQVLFPAETPNGKLVICGKPCKDFHPYMPLNKGVVKSLHDSREKILVNFDPTTYFLRDLKSAFPKTFKLWYDSIGGDAIGLTWENSKKRGRDEADETMLDPASILKEVGNVGKGLVRGVYLLKAPKLQ
;
A
#
# COMPACT_ATOMS: atom_id res chain seq x y z
N MET A 1 40.49 4.16 -4.80
CA MET A 1 39.59 4.72 -3.77
C MET A 1 38.47 3.73 -3.48
N GLU A 2 37.78 3.26 -4.52
CA GLU A 2 36.82 2.14 -4.46
C GLU A 2 37.29 0.96 -3.60
N LYS A 3 38.42 0.32 -3.93
CA LYS A 3 38.97 -0.80 -3.13
C LYS A 3 39.19 -0.47 -1.65
N THR A 4 39.49 0.79 -1.33
CA THR A 4 39.64 1.25 0.06
C THR A 4 38.27 1.35 0.73
N LYS A 5 37.25 1.92 0.07
CA LYS A 5 35.87 1.96 0.58
C LYS A 5 35.35 0.54 0.84
N SER A 6 35.54 -0.37 -0.12
CA SER A 6 35.14 -1.78 0.02
C SER A 6 35.82 -2.45 1.21
N ALA A 7 37.14 -2.25 1.39
CA ALA A 7 37.84 -2.79 2.55
C ALA A 7 37.32 -2.23 3.88
N PHE A 8 36.97 -0.94 3.94
CA PHE A 8 36.36 -0.33 5.12
C PHE A 8 34.96 -0.87 5.40
N LEU A 9 34.12 -1.01 4.37
CA LEU A 9 32.77 -1.58 4.49
C LEU A 9 32.82 -3.02 5.02
N LEU A 10 33.70 -3.86 4.46
CA LEU A 10 33.91 -5.23 4.94
C LEU A 10 34.35 -5.25 6.40
N LYS A 11 35.33 -4.42 6.78
CA LYS A 11 35.83 -4.37 8.16
C LYS A 11 34.79 -3.84 9.16
N MET A 12 33.98 -2.88 8.74
CA MET A 12 32.84 -2.38 9.52
C MET A 12 31.79 -3.47 9.69
N GLY A 13 31.55 -4.27 8.65
CA GLY A 13 30.66 -5.41 8.70
C GLY A 13 31.08 -6.44 9.76
N GLU A 14 32.34 -6.87 9.72
CA GLU A 14 32.93 -7.78 10.71
C GLU A 14 32.78 -7.23 12.14
N SER A 15 33.14 -5.96 12.36
CA SER A 15 33.08 -5.33 13.70
C SER A 15 31.67 -5.27 14.26
N LEU A 16 30.66 -5.01 13.42
CA LEU A 16 29.26 -4.98 13.84
C LEU A 16 28.72 -6.40 14.10
N GLU A 17 29.16 -7.38 13.32
CA GLU A 17 28.83 -8.79 13.56
C GLU A 17 29.42 -9.30 14.89
N ASP A 18 30.65 -8.92 15.22
CA ASP A 18 31.29 -9.21 16.52
C ASP A 18 30.50 -8.64 17.72
N GLN A 19 29.76 -7.54 17.51
CA GLN A 19 28.86 -6.95 18.51
C GLN A 19 27.49 -7.64 18.58
N GLY A 20 27.29 -8.73 17.83
CA GLY A 20 26.06 -9.52 17.81
C GLY A 20 24.96 -8.94 16.91
N MET A 21 25.31 -8.03 15.99
CA MET A 21 24.37 -7.53 14.99
C MET A 21 24.29 -8.47 13.79
N PHE A 22 23.14 -8.50 13.13
CA PHE A 22 22.96 -9.24 11.89
C PHE A 22 23.43 -8.37 10.72
N VAL A 23 24.58 -8.67 10.13
CA VAL A 23 25.20 -7.84 9.08
C VAL A 23 25.46 -8.58 7.76
N THR A 24 25.10 -7.98 6.63
CA THR A 24 25.64 -8.37 5.32
C THR A 24 26.52 -7.27 4.78
N ALA A 25 27.81 -7.55 4.61
CA ALA A 25 28.71 -6.66 3.91
C ALA A 25 28.91 -7.11 2.45
N SER A 26 29.03 -6.14 1.56
CA SER A 26 29.45 -6.28 0.17
C SER A 26 30.54 -5.24 -0.13
N GLU A 27 31.05 -5.22 -1.36
CA GLU A 27 32.07 -4.23 -1.75
C GLU A 27 31.54 -2.78 -1.78
N ASP A 28 30.22 -2.60 -1.94
CA ASP A 28 29.59 -1.30 -2.14
C ASP A 28 28.74 -0.84 -0.95
N GLU A 29 28.25 -1.78 -0.14
CA GLU A 29 27.32 -1.48 0.95
C GLU A 29 27.35 -2.51 2.09
N VAL A 30 26.90 -2.07 3.27
CA VAL A 30 26.70 -2.91 4.45
C VAL A 30 25.26 -2.77 4.93
N ASN A 31 24.52 -3.88 4.91
CA ASN A 31 23.17 -3.98 5.46
C ASN A 31 23.24 -4.45 6.91
N VAL A 32 22.65 -3.70 7.83
CA VAL A 32 22.67 -3.98 9.28
C VAL A 32 21.25 -4.12 9.79
N LEU A 33 20.95 -5.26 10.42
CA LEU A 33 19.69 -5.53 11.11
C LEU A 33 19.94 -5.49 12.62
N THR A 34 19.33 -4.52 13.30
CA THR A 34 19.47 -4.34 14.75
C THR A 34 18.22 -3.75 15.36
N SER A 35 17.84 -4.23 16.54
CA SER A 35 16.71 -3.70 17.32
C SER A 35 15.38 -3.60 16.54
N GLY A 36 15.16 -4.49 15.56
CA GLY A 36 13.97 -4.46 14.70
C GLY A 36 14.02 -3.47 13.52
N TYR A 37 15.15 -2.78 13.33
CA TYR A 37 15.38 -1.86 12.22
C TYR A 37 16.40 -2.43 11.22
N SER A 38 16.32 -1.94 9.99
CA SER A 38 17.27 -2.21 8.92
C SER A 38 17.95 -0.92 8.49
N PHE A 39 19.28 -0.94 8.42
CA PHE A 39 20.09 0.18 7.96
C PHE A 39 20.94 -0.27 6.79
N LEU A 40 21.00 0.57 5.76
CA LEU A 40 21.91 0.42 4.64
C LEU A 40 23.02 1.46 4.79
N LEU A 41 24.25 1.01 4.96
CA LEU A 41 25.43 1.85 5.12
C LEU A 41 26.22 1.87 3.81
N LYS A 42 26.48 3.08 3.30
CA LYS A 42 27.34 3.34 2.14
C LYS A 42 28.39 4.39 2.52
N ILE A 43 29.60 4.29 1.98
CA ILE A 43 30.69 5.24 2.24
C ILE A 43 30.77 6.22 1.07
N PHE A 44 30.57 7.51 1.36
CA PHE A 44 30.84 8.62 0.45
C PHE A 44 32.18 9.27 0.81
N HIS A 45 33.00 9.61 -0.17
CA HIS A 45 34.25 10.34 0.03
C HIS A 45 34.21 11.67 -0.76
N GLU A 46 34.73 12.78 -0.21
CA GLU A 46 34.61 14.13 -0.80
C GLU A 46 35.13 14.25 -2.25
N ARG A 47 36.19 13.51 -2.58
CA ARG A 47 36.72 13.37 -3.95
C ARG A 47 35.73 12.77 -4.97
N ASP A 48 34.65 12.14 -4.50
CA ASP A 48 33.53 11.67 -5.34
C ASP A 48 32.54 12.80 -5.67
N GLY A 49 32.55 13.91 -4.92
CA GLY A 49 31.65 15.06 -5.11
C GLY A 49 32.25 16.25 -5.85
N ASP A 50 33.57 16.30 -6.04
CA ASP A 50 34.24 17.40 -6.74
C ASP A 50 34.03 17.24 -8.25
N GLY A 51 33.12 18.04 -8.81
CA GLY A 51 32.57 17.94 -10.17
C GLY A 51 33.56 18.13 -11.33
N LYS A 52 34.88 18.01 -11.10
CA LYS A 52 35.91 18.02 -12.13
C LYS A 52 36.14 16.65 -12.77
N ALA A 53 35.65 15.57 -12.17
CA ALA A 53 35.66 14.25 -12.79
C ALA A 53 34.39 14.05 -13.64
N GLN A 54 34.54 13.92 -14.96
CA GLN A 54 33.44 13.63 -15.90
C GLN A 54 32.72 12.28 -15.64
N ASN A 55 33.14 11.49 -14.65
CA ASN A 55 32.71 10.11 -14.40
C ASN A 55 32.26 9.85 -12.94
N VAL A 56 31.63 10.81 -12.26
CA VAL A 56 31.00 10.51 -10.95
C VAL A 56 29.74 9.66 -11.20
N PRO A 57 29.61 8.45 -10.60
CA PRO A 57 28.41 7.63 -10.71
C PRO A 57 27.16 8.41 -10.28
N SER A 58 26.05 8.22 -11.00
CA SER A 58 24.77 8.89 -10.74
C SER A 58 24.31 8.76 -9.28
N GLU A 59 24.59 7.61 -8.66
CA GLU A 59 24.14 7.28 -7.31
C GLU A 59 24.85 8.09 -6.22
N ASP A 60 26.15 8.37 -6.36
CA ASP A 60 26.93 9.11 -5.34
C ASP A 60 26.49 10.57 -5.25
N LYS A 61 26.20 11.19 -6.41
CA LYS A 61 25.60 12.53 -6.46
C LYS A 61 24.24 12.55 -5.78
N GLU A 62 23.43 11.51 -5.99
CA GLU A 62 22.12 11.41 -5.38
C GLU A 62 22.22 11.25 -3.85
N LEU A 63 23.14 10.43 -3.34
CA LEU A 63 23.37 10.28 -1.90
C LEU A 63 23.80 11.59 -1.25
N PHE A 64 24.68 12.36 -1.90
CA PHE A 64 25.08 13.68 -1.42
C PHE A 64 23.90 14.67 -1.39
N LEU A 65 23.08 14.71 -2.44
CA LEU A 65 21.88 15.58 -2.45
C LEU A 65 20.87 15.15 -1.38
N ARG A 66 20.68 13.84 -1.17
CA ARG A 66 19.80 13.30 -0.12
C ARG A 66 20.29 13.64 1.28
N SER A 67 21.61 13.66 1.53
CA SER A 67 22.16 14.04 2.84
C SER A 67 21.93 15.52 3.14
N GLN A 68 22.20 16.40 2.17
CA GLN A 68 21.93 17.84 2.29
C GLN A 68 20.44 18.12 2.50
N HIS A 69 19.57 17.47 1.71
CA HIS A 69 18.13 17.58 1.87
C HIS A 69 17.67 17.11 3.26
N SER A 70 18.16 15.96 3.74
CA SER A 70 17.84 15.46 5.08
C SER A 70 18.25 16.44 6.18
N SER A 71 19.41 17.07 6.06
CA SER A 71 19.87 18.10 7.01
C SER A 71 18.94 19.31 7.04
N MET A 72 18.52 19.79 5.85
CA MET A 72 17.56 20.90 5.75
C MET A 72 16.21 20.57 6.38
N ILE A 73 15.68 19.36 6.11
CA ILE A 73 14.43 18.88 6.70
C ILE A 73 14.52 18.80 8.22
N ASN A 74 15.64 18.32 8.77
CA ASN A 74 15.87 18.28 10.21
C ASN A 74 15.93 19.70 10.81
N GLY A 75 16.57 20.65 10.14
CA GLY A 75 16.57 22.06 10.54
C GLY A 75 15.17 22.67 10.55
N LEU A 76 14.35 22.36 9.53
CA LEU A 76 12.94 22.78 9.48
C LEU A 76 12.12 22.14 10.59
N HIS A 77 12.31 20.85 10.87
CA HIS A 77 11.60 20.16 11.96
C HIS A 77 11.94 20.75 13.33
N GLY A 78 13.20 21.12 13.56
CA GLY A 78 13.64 21.79 14.80
C GLY A 78 13.00 23.16 15.00
N ARG A 79 12.78 23.92 13.91
CA ARG A 79 12.11 25.24 13.97
C ARG A 79 10.58 25.13 13.98
N TYR A 80 10.04 24.15 13.25
CA TYR A 80 8.62 23.93 13.05
C TYR A 80 8.29 22.48 13.40
N GLN A 81 7.94 22.23 14.66
CA GLN A 81 7.65 20.88 15.16
C GLN A 81 6.53 20.19 14.36
N VAL A 82 5.56 20.96 13.86
CA VAL A 82 4.44 20.47 13.02
C VAL A 82 4.85 20.13 11.59
N TYR A 83 6.03 20.54 11.12
CA TYR A 83 6.47 20.32 9.74
C TYR A 83 6.50 18.82 9.37
N GLY A 84 7.03 17.98 10.25
CA GLY A 84 7.09 16.53 10.04
C GLY A 84 5.71 15.90 9.86
N PRO A 85 4.79 16.05 10.83
CA PRO A 85 3.41 15.60 10.69
C PRO A 85 2.69 16.16 9.46
N VAL A 86 2.82 17.45 9.18
CA VAL A 86 2.18 18.11 8.03
C VAL A 86 2.72 17.55 6.72
N VAL A 87 4.04 17.37 6.56
CA VAL A 87 4.62 16.78 5.34
C VAL A 87 4.23 15.32 5.19
N ARG A 88 4.09 14.55 6.28
CA ARG A 88 3.56 13.18 6.20
C ARG A 88 2.10 13.17 5.72
N PHE A 89 1.29 14.09 6.21
CA PHE A 89 -0.09 14.28 5.75
C PHE A 89 -0.15 14.77 4.29
N LEU A 90 0.69 15.73 3.90
CA LEU A 90 0.76 16.20 2.52
C LEU A 90 1.32 15.11 1.59
N ARG A 91 2.22 14.26 2.05
CA ARG A 91 2.71 13.09 1.31
C ARG A 91 1.61 12.04 1.15
N LEU A 92 0.83 11.78 2.21
CA LEU A 92 -0.40 10.98 2.10
C LEU A 92 -1.25 11.57 0.97
N LEU A 93 -1.51 12.88 0.96
CA LEU A 93 -2.29 13.51 -0.11
C LEU A 93 -1.59 13.51 -1.49
N SER A 94 -0.27 13.61 -1.58
CA SER A 94 0.44 13.78 -2.87
C SER A 94 0.86 12.48 -3.55
N SER A 95 1.13 11.43 -2.77
CA SER A 95 1.49 10.09 -3.26
C SER A 95 0.29 9.16 -3.43
N PHE A 96 -0.89 9.62 -3.00
CA PHE A 96 -2.13 8.92 -3.22
C PHE A 96 -2.51 8.97 -4.69
N ASP A 97 -2.78 7.79 -5.24
CA ASP A 97 -3.21 7.66 -6.62
C ASP A 97 -4.68 8.05 -6.72
N TRP A 98 -4.94 9.36 -6.74
CA TRP A 98 -6.28 9.93 -6.89
C TRP A 98 -6.98 9.40 -8.15
N THR A 99 -6.22 9.00 -9.16
CA THR A 99 -6.71 8.44 -10.42
C THR A 99 -7.24 7.01 -10.28
N PHE A 100 -6.61 6.17 -9.45
CA PHE A 100 -6.94 4.73 -9.36
C PHE A 100 -7.50 4.29 -8.01
N SER A 101 -7.41 5.08 -6.94
CA SER A 101 -7.96 4.75 -5.62
C SER A 101 -8.22 6.00 -4.81
N PRO A 102 -9.36 6.68 -4.99
CA PRO A 102 -9.73 7.78 -4.13
C PRO A 102 -10.04 7.28 -2.71
N MET A 103 -9.85 8.14 -1.70
CA MET A 103 -10.30 7.96 -0.33
C MET A 103 -11.76 8.40 -0.38
N ILE A 104 -12.67 7.44 -0.19
CA ILE A 104 -14.06 7.55 -0.61
C ILE A 104 -14.88 7.71 0.69
N ILE A 105 -15.95 8.52 0.73
CA ILE A 105 -16.94 8.45 1.82
C ILE A 105 -18.30 8.73 1.22
N ASP A 106 -19.30 7.94 1.60
CA ASP A 106 -20.70 8.18 1.26
C ASP A 106 -21.53 8.22 2.53
N ILE A 107 -21.57 9.39 3.15
CA ILE A 107 -22.22 9.60 4.44
C ILE A 107 -23.75 9.67 4.26
N ASN A 108 -24.23 10.04 3.07
CA ASN A 108 -25.62 10.41 2.82
C ASN A 108 -26.35 9.49 1.83
N ASN A 109 -25.66 8.58 1.12
CA ASN A 109 -26.24 7.67 0.14
C ASN A 109 -26.92 8.41 -1.05
N ASP A 110 -26.34 9.53 -1.48
CA ASP A 110 -26.94 10.45 -2.46
C ASP A 110 -26.64 10.07 -3.93
N PHE A 111 -26.02 8.91 -4.20
CA PHE A 111 -25.60 8.54 -5.55
C PHE A 111 -26.79 8.19 -6.46
N ASN A 112 -26.82 8.77 -7.67
CA ASN A 112 -27.84 8.47 -8.68
C ASN A 112 -27.23 8.03 -10.02
N LEU A 113 -27.98 7.21 -10.76
CA LEU A 113 -27.52 6.44 -11.95
C LEU A 113 -27.00 7.29 -13.14
N LYS A 114 -27.16 8.61 -13.10
CA LYS A 114 -26.75 9.51 -14.19
C LYS A 114 -25.26 9.91 -14.15
N ASP A 115 -24.57 9.68 -13.03
CA ASP A 115 -23.15 10.03 -12.87
C ASP A 115 -22.18 8.96 -13.42
N GLU A 116 -22.74 7.87 -13.96
CA GLU A 116 -22.01 6.63 -14.28
C GLU A 116 -21.14 6.71 -15.56
N LYS A 117 -21.42 7.62 -16.51
CA LYS A 117 -21.06 7.37 -17.92
C LYS A 117 -19.80 7.97 -18.53
N GLU A 118 -19.13 8.97 -17.99
CA GLU A 118 -17.72 9.35 -18.30
C GLU A 118 -17.41 10.68 -17.58
N ILE A 119 -16.17 10.83 -17.08
CA ILE A 119 -15.70 11.79 -16.04
C ILE A 119 -16.03 11.31 -14.60
N ASN A 120 -15.55 10.11 -14.23
CA ASN A 120 -16.01 9.43 -13.01
C ASN A 120 -15.07 9.55 -11.80
N VAL A 121 -13.84 10.06 -11.95
CA VAL A 121 -12.88 10.20 -10.83
C VAL A 121 -12.82 11.62 -10.28
N LEU A 122 -12.72 12.64 -11.15
CA LEU A 122 -12.66 14.05 -10.71
C LEU A 122 -13.97 14.53 -10.07
N LYS A 123 -15.13 14.19 -10.64
CA LYS A 123 -16.43 14.49 -10.04
C LYS A 123 -16.58 13.81 -8.68
N ARG A 124 -16.10 12.56 -8.60
CA ARG A 124 -16.08 11.76 -7.39
C ARG A 124 -15.18 12.39 -6.31
N MET A 125 -13.97 12.83 -6.66
CA MET A 125 -13.09 13.60 -5.77
C MET A 125 -13.75 14.90 -5.29
N ALA A 126 -14.38 15.66 -6.19
CA ALA A 126 -15.07 16.89 -5.84
C ALA A 126 -16.23 16.64 -4.86
N SER A 127 -17.02 15.59 -5.09
CA SER A 127 -18.07 15.16 -4.16
C SER A 127 -17.51 14.76 -2.78
N TYR A 128 -16.36 14.08 -2.72
CA TYR A 128 -15.73 13.72 -1.45
C TYR A 128 -15.16 14.90 -0.69
N ALA A 129 -14.50 15.82 -1.40
CA ALA A 129 -14.02 17.06 -0.78
C ALA A 129 -15.19 17.84 -0.17
N LYS A 130 -16.32 17.92 -0.89
CA LYS A 130 -17.54 18.58 -0.40
C LYS A 130 -18.12 17.87 0.82
N SER A 131 -18.34 16.54 0.76
CA SER A 131 -18.90 15.77 1.88
C SER A 131 -18.00 15.78 3.12
N SER A 132 -16.68 15.69 2.93
CA SER A 132 -15.70 15.78 4.03
C SER A 132 -15.71 17.16 4.68
N ALA A 133 -15.78 18.23 3.87
CA ALA A 133 -15.87 19.60 4.38
C ALA A 133 -17.17 19.80 5.17
N GLU A 134 -18.30 19.30 4.69
CA GLU A 134 -19.59 19.35 5.39
C GLU A 134 -19.55 18.57 6.72
N LEU A 135 -19.04 17.33 6.73
CA LEU A 135 -18.88 16.54 7.95
C LEU A 135 -17.99 17.26 8.97
N LEU A 136 -16.81 17.71 8.57
CA LEU A 136 -15.88 18.39 9.47
C LEU A 136 -16.47 19.70 9.99
N THR A 137 -17.17 20.46 9.15
CA THR A 137 -17.87 21.68 9.56
C THR A 137 -18.93 21.38 10.61
N ASN A 138 -19.75 20.35 10.39
CA ASN A 138 -20.78 19.92 11.35
C ASN A 138 -20.15 19.44 12.67
N LEU A 139 -19.07 18.65 12.62
CA LEU A 139 -18.35 18.21 13.82
C LEU A 139 -17.75 19.37 14.61
N ILE A 140 -17.27 20.42 13.95
CA ILE A 140 -16.73 21.63 14.60
C ILE A 140 -17.85 22.45 15.23
N ILE A 141 -18.96 22.66 14.52
CA ILE A 141 -20.05 23.54 14.96
C ILE A 141 -20.91 22.86 16.03
N GLN A 142 -21.26 21.58 15.83
CA GLN A 142 -22.25 20.85 16.62
C GLN A 142 -21.61 19.87 17.61
N GLY A 143 -20.29 19.66 17.53
CA GLY A 143 -19.58 18.62 18.28
C GLY A 143 -19.84 17.22 17.71
N GLN A 144 -19.24 16.21 18.34
CA GLN A 144 -19.49 14.81 17.97
C GLN A 144 -20.89 14.40 18.44
N SER A 145 -21.85 14.42 17.52
CA SER A 145 -23.22 13.93 17.74
C SER A 145 -23.69 13.14 16.52
N GLY A 146 -23.68 11.81 16.61
CA GLY A 146 -24.09 10.92 15.53
C GLY A 146 -23.26 9.64 15.40
N GLN A 147 -23.57 8.82 14.40
CA GLN A 147 -22.83 7.60 14.08
C GLN A 147 -21.52 7.86 13.31
N TYR A 148 -21.41 9.03 12.67
CA TYR A 148 -20.26 9.41 11.86
C TYR A 148 -19.29 10.27 12.65
N THR A 149 -18.03 9.86 12.65
CA THR A 149 -16.94 10.53 13.36
C THR A 149 -15.89 11.02 12.35
N TRP A 150 -14.91 11.82 12.80
CA TRP A 150 -13.89 12.38 11.89
C TRP A 150 -13.06 11.29 11.20
N GLU A 151 -12.96 10.10 11.79
CA GLU A 151 -12.31 8.92 11.23
C GLU A 151 -12.94 8.49 9.90
N CYS A 152 -14.23 8.78 9.69
CA CYS A 152 -14.89 8.54 8.41
C CYS A 152 -14.17 9.25 7.27
N VAL A 153 -13.53 10.42 7.52
CA VAL A 153 -12.72 11.17 6.53
C VAL A 153 -11.64 10.30 5.89
N PHE A 154 -11.17 9.29 6.62
CA PHE A 154 -10.04 8.44 6.26
C PHE A 154 -10.43 6.98 6.01
N ARG A 155 -11.72 6.64 6.06
CA ARG A 155 -12.21 5.28 5.75
C ARG A 155 -12.63 5.20 4.28
N THR A 156 -12.48 4.03 3.68
CA THR A 156 -13.06 3.74 2.37
C THR A 156 -14.51 3.23 2.56
N PRO A 157 -15.54 3.71 1.83
CA PRO A 157 -16.93 3.37 2.01
C PRO A 157 -17.28 2.28 0.99
N LEU A 158 -17.49 1.11 1.55
CA LEU A 158 -17.49 -0.11 0.77
C LEU A 158 -18.76 -0.24 -0.10
N SER A 159 -19.81 0.54 0.20
CA SER A 159 -21.10 0.58 -0.51
C SER A 159 -21.01 1.04 -1.97
N ASN A 160 -19.94 1.73 -2.36
CA ASN A 160 -19.78 2.26 -3.72
C ASN A 160 -19.33 1.22 -4.73
N TYR A 161 -18.94 0.04 -4.28
CA TYR A 161 -18.47 -1.05 -5.13
C TYR A 161 -19.56 -2.07 -5.39
N ASP A 162 -19.38 -2.85 -6.44
CA ASP A 162 -20.27 -3.97 -6.74
C ASP A 162 -19.90 -5.21 -5.94
N ALA A 163 -18.61 -5.39 -5.65
CA ALA A 163 -18.10 -6.39 -4.73
C ALA A 163 -16.88 -5.85 -3.96
N VAL A 164 -16.61 -6.44 -2.80
CA VAL A 164 -15.54 -6.02 -1.90
C VAL A 164 -14.76 -7.23 -1.42
N VAL A 165 -13.45 -7.16 -1.53
CA VAL A 165 -12.51 -8.16 -1.01
C VAL A 165 -11.85 -7.59 0.24
N LEU A 166 -12.08 -8.19 1.39
CA LEU A 166 -11.44 -7.85 2.65
C LEU A 166 -10.17 -8.69 2.81
N LEU A 167 -9.09 -8.09 3.28
CA LEU A 167 -7.80 -8.72 3.49
C LEU A 167 -7.55 -8.97 4.99
N HIS A 168 -6.73 -9.97 5.30
CA HIS A 168 -6.23 -10.20 6.66
C HIS A 168 -5.17 -9.13 6.97
N GLN A 169 -5.46 -8.25 7.93
CA GLN A 169 -4.61 -7.09 8.24
C GLN A 169 -3.20 -7.52 8.67
N GLU A 170 -3.11 -8.59 9.45
CA GLU A 170 -1.86 -9.16 9.92
C GLU A 170 -1.01 -9.78 8.80
N LYS A 171 -1.56 -9.87 7.58
CA LYS A 171 -0.89 -10.38 6.38
C LYS A 171 -0.58 -9.27 5.38
N LEU A 172 -0.91 -8.02 5.65
CA LEU A 172 -0.48 -6.91 4.81
C LEU A 172 1.02 -6.66 5.00
N CYS A 173 1.67 -6.05 4.00
CA CYS A 173 3.09 -5.65 4.10
C CYS A 173 3.35 -4.74 5.32
N ARG A 174 2.39 -3.86 5.64
CA ARG A 174 2.50 -2.88 6.72
C ARG A 174 1.21 -2.81 7.54
N PRO A 175 0.95 -3.80 8.41
CA PRO A 175 -0.31 -3.89 9.16
C PRO A 175 -0.62 -2.65 10.02
N HIS A 176 0.43 -2.00 10.56
CA HIS A 176 0.28 -0.81 11.41
C HIS A 176 -0.11 0.46 10.64
N GLN A 177 -0.07 0.46 9.30
CA GLN A 177 -0.52 1.58 8.48
C GLN A 177 -2.04 1.56 8.24
N VAL A 178 -2.71 0.45 8.56
CA VAL A 178 -4.18 0.37 8.56
C VAL A 178 -4.70 1.13 9.79
N LEU A 179 -4.88 2.44 9.67
CA LEU A 179 -5.38 3.27 10.76
C LEU A 179 -6.85 2.98 11.06
N PHE A 180 -7.64 2.74 10.00
CA PHE A 180 -9.07 2.50 10.10
C PHE A 180 -9.46 1.25 9.31
N PRO A 181 -9.58 0.10 9.99
CA PRO A 181 -10.06 -1.14 9.41
C PRO A 181 -11.33 -1.01 8.58
N ALA A 182 -11.37 -1.68 7.43
CA ALA A 182 -12.56 -1.82 6.63
C ALA A 182 -13.64 -2.59 7.41
N GLU A 183 -14.80 -1.94 7.57
CA GLU A 183 -15.99 -2.54 8.16
C GLU A 183 -16.49 -3.71 7.31
N THR A 184 -17.31 -4.57 7.91
CA THR A 184 -17.93 -5.66 7.15
C THR A 184 -19.02 -5.07 6.26
N PRO A 185 -18.94 -5.24 4.92
CA PRO A 185 -19.96 -4.71 4.04
C PRO A 185 -21.33 -5.38 4.24
N ASN A 186 -22.39 -4.61 4.08
CA ASN A 186 -23.76 -5.15 4.01
C ASN A 186 -24.01 -5.78 2.64
N GLY A 187 -23.62 -7.04 2.46
CA GLY A 187 -23.89 -7.81 1.24
C GLY A 187 -23.71 -9.32 1.41
N LYS A 188 -23.89 -10.07 0.32
CA LYS A 188 -23.79 -11.53 0.33
C LYS A 188 -22.33 -11.96 0.45
N LEU A 189 -21.97 -12.59 1.57
CA LEU A 189 -20.69 -13.27 1.72
C LEU A 189 -20.60 -14.42 0.72
N VAL A 190 -19.61 -14.35 -0.17
CA VAL A 190 -19.35 -15.37 -1.21
C VAL A 190 -18.36 -16.40 -0.71
N ILE A 191 -17.30 -15.95 -0.02
CA ILE A 191 -16.25 -16.81 0.53
C ILE A 191 -15.63 -16.18 1.77
N CYS A 192 -15.31 -17.01 2.77
CA CYS A 192 -14.56 -16.64 3.96
C CYS A 192 -13.20 -17.35 3.92
N GLY A 193 -12.12 -16.57 3.96
CA GLY A 193 -10.76 -17.07 3.83
C GLY A 193 -10.04 -17.20 5.18
N LYS A 194 -9.16 -18.19 5.29
CA LYS A 194 -8.29 -18.37 6.46
C LYS A 194 -6.92 -17.73 6.20
N PRO A 195 -6.29 -17.08 7.20
CA PRO A 195 -4.99 -16.47 7.03
C PRO A 195 -3.91 -17.55 6.80
N CYS A 196 -2.97 -17.26 5.91
CA CYS A 196 -1.82 -18.14 5.65
C CYS A 196 -0.93 -18.24 6.89
N LYS A 197 -0.31 -19.40 7.15
CA LYS A 197 0.69 -19.55 8.21
C LYS A 197 2.13 -19.38 7.71
N ASP A 198 2.33 -19.47 6.39
CA ASP A 198 3.65 -19.59 5.77
C ASP A 198 4.37 -18.25 5.65
N PHE A 199 3.64 -17.13 5.64
CA PHE A 199 4.20 -15.79 5.60
C PHE A 199 3.64 -14.92 6.73
N HIS A 200 4.53 -14.11 7.31
CA HIS A 200 4.24 -13.05 8.26
C HIS A 200 5.06 -11.81 7.89
N PRO A 201 4.46 -10.59 7.90
CA PRO A 201 5.15 -9.35 7.56
C PRO A 201 6.23 -8.98 8.58
N TYR A 202 6.13 -9.52 9.78
CA TYR A 202 7.15 -9.38 10.82
C TYR A 202 7.80 -10.71 11.08
N MET A 203 9.13 -10.70 11.14
CA MET A 203 9.91 -11.84 11.57
C MET A 203 10.22 -11.71 13.06
N PRO A 204 9.77 -12.65 13.91
CA PRO A 204 10.17 -12.65 15.31
C PRO A 204 11.67 -12.95 15.41
N LEU A 205 12.46 -11.96 15.83
CA LEU A 205 13.91 -12.05 16.05
C LEU A 205 14.26 -12.79 17.36
N ASN A 206 13.52 -13.85 17.68
CA ASN A 206 13.82 -14.66 18.85
C ASN A 206 15.02 -15.55 18.52
N LYS A 207 16.00 -15.64 19.44
CA LYS A 207 17.25 -16.42 19.28
C LYS A 207 17.05 -17.91 18.90
N GLY A 208 15.84 -18.45 19.01
CA GLY A 208 15.50 -19.82 18.58
C GLY A 208 15.01 -19.97 17.13
N VAL A 209 14.52 -18.90 16.49
CA VAL A 209 13.93 -18.92 15.14
C VAL A 209 14.93 -18.51 14.06
N VAL A 210 15.89 -17.67 14.43
CA VAL A 210 16.92 -17.10 13.55
C VAL A 210 18.27 -17.50 14.10
N LYS A 211 18.86 -18.56 13.56
CA LYS A 211 20.14 -19.08 14.05
C LYS A 211 21.33 -18.42 13.37
N SER A 212 21.13 -17.86 12.18
CA SER A 212 22.14 -17.20 11.37
C SER A 212 21.53 -16.10 10.51
N LEU A 213 22.36 -15.21 9.97
CA LEU A 213 21.90 -14.22 8.99
C LEU A 213 21.47 -14.85 7.66
N HIS A 214 22.06 -15.99 7.30
CA HIS A 214 21.66 -16.76 6.13
C HIS A 214 20.20 -17.24 6.29
N ASP A 215 19.85 -17.76 7.48
CA ASP A 215 18.47 -18.13 7.81
C ASP A 215 17.52 -16.92 7.76
N SER A 216 18.00 -15.72 8.13
CA SER A 216 17.22 -14.48 8.01
C SER A 216 16.92 -14.14 6.56
N ARG A 217 17.88 -14.30 5.65
CA ARG A 217 17.70 -13.94 4.22
C ARG A 217 16.69 -14.83 3.51
N GLU A 218 16.64 -16.11 3.83
CA GLU A 218 15.63 -17.02 3.29
C GLU A 218 14.21 -16.73 3.83
N LYS A 219 14.12 -16.12 5.01
CA LYS A 219 12.84 -15.86 5.71
C LYS A 219 12.34 -14.42 5.55
N ILE A 220 13.22 -13.45 5.30
CA ILE A 220 12.89 -12.04 5.10
C ILE A 220 12.75 -11.79 3.60
N LEU A 221 11.52 -11.59 3.17
CA LEU A 221 11.21 -11.17 1.81
C LEU A 221 11.29 -9.64 1.72
N VAL A 222 12.47 -9.11 1.42
CA VAL A 222 12.70 -7.65 1.29
C VAL A 222 11.87 -7.09 0.15
N ASN A 223 11.19 -5.96 0.39
CA ASN A 223 10.28 -5.30 -0.57
C ASN A 223 9.15 -6.19 -1.10
N PHE A 224 8.86 -7.30 -0.45
CA PHE A 224 7.71 -8.12 -0.79
C PHE A 224 6.44 -7.49 -0.23
N ASP A 225 5.53 -7.14 -1.15
CA ASP A 225 4.19 -6.69 -0.83
C ASP A 225 3.17 -7.69 -1.39
N PRO A 226 2.58 -8.56 -0.55
CA PRO A 226 1.63 -9.57 -1.01
C PRO A 226 0.40 -8.95 -1.68
N THR A 227 0.00 -7.75 -1.29
CA THR A 227 -1.16 -7.09 -1.88
C THR A 227 -0.88 -6.63 -3.31
N THR A 228 0.31 -6.09 -3.57
CA THR A 228 0.73 -5.72 -4.93
C THR A 228 0.73 -6.92 -5.87
N TYR A 229 1.25 -8.07 -5.42
CA TYR A 229 1.20 -9.31 -6.19
C TYR A 229 -0.24 -9.78 -6.42
N PHE A 230 -1.07 -9.76 -5.38
CA PHE A 230 -2.47 -10.15 -5.48
C PHE A 230 -3.24 -9.28 -6.49
N LEU A 231 -3.07 -7.95 -6.47
CA LEU A 231 -3.68 -7.05 -7.44
C LEU A 231 -3.24 -7.34 -8.88
N ARG A 232 -1.95 -7.68 -9.08
CA ARG A 232 -1.42 -8.07 -10.40
C ARG A 232 -2.07 -9.37 -10.87
N ASP A 233 -2.17 -10.36 -9.99
CA ASP A 233 -2.74 -11.66 -10.31
C ASP A 233 -4.24 -11.54 -10.62
N LEU A 234 -4.98 -10.69 -9.90
CA LEU A 234 -6.38 -10.37 -10.23
C LEU A 234 -6.51 -9.70 -11.61
N LYS A 235 -5.65 -8.72 -11.95
CA LYS A 235 -5.66 -8.09 -13.28
C LYS A 235 -5.38 -9.11 -14.40
N SER A 236 -4.53 -10.09 -14.14
CA SER A 236 -4.18 -11.13 -15.10
C SER A 236 -5.27 -12.20 -15.23
N ALA A 237 -5.89 -12.61 -14.12
CA ALA A 237 -6.90 -13.68 -14.10
C ALA A 237 -8.27 -13.21 -14.60
N PHE A 238 -8.62 -11.94 -14.38
CA PHE A 238 -9.93 -11.37 -14.73
C PHE A 238 -9.80 -10.13 -15.63
N PRO A 239 -9.16 -10.26 -16.81
CA PRO A 239 -8.98 -9.13 -17.71
C PRO A 239 -10.37 -8.67 -18.21
N LYS A 240 -10.66 -7.38 -18.05
CA LYS A 240 -11.91 -6.74 -18.50
C LYS A 240 -13.20 -7.23 -17.82
N THR A 241 -13.10 -7.94 -16.69
CA THR A 241 -14.29 -8.34 -15.92
C THR A 241 -14.72 -7.26 -14.94
N PHE A 242 -13.75 -6.63 -14.27
CA PHE A 242 -13.99 -5.56 -13.30
C PHE A 242 -12.79 -4.62 -13.23
N LYS A 243 -13.05 -3.39 -12.76
CA LYS A 243 -12.02 -2.45 -12.31
C LYS A 243 -11.72 -2.69 -10.84
N LEU A 244 -10.44 -2.61 -10.50
CA LEU A 244 -9.91 -2.75 -9.15
C LEU A 244 -9.69 -1.38 -8.52
N TRP A 245 -10.01 -1.27 -7.24
CA TRP A 245 -9.82 -0.08 -6.42
C TRP A 245 -9.17 -0.49 -5.08
N TYR A 246 -8.04 0.09 -4.71
CA TYR A 246 -7.28 -0.29 -3.51
C TYR A 246 -6.44 0.87 -2.95
N ASP A 247 -6.65 1.21 -1.68
CA ASP A 247 -5.81 2.19 -0.98
C ASP A 247 -4.37 1.65 -0.76
N SER A 248 -3.42 2.18 -1.54
CA SER A 248 -2.01 1.81 -1.49
C SER A 248 -1.28 2.28 -0.23
N ILE A 249 -1.89 3.13 0.61
CA ILE A 249 -1.25 3.74 1.78
C ILE A 249 -1.62 3.04 3.09
N GLY A 250 -2.49 2.03 3.04
CA GLY A 250 -2.82 1.22 4.21
C GLY A 250 -4.21 0.60 4.19
N GLY A 251 -4.78 0.39 3.00
CA GLY A 251 -6.08 -0.26 2.89
C GLY A 251 -6.02 -1.75 3.22
N ASP A 252 -7.03 -2.24 3.93
CA ASP A 252 -7.28 -3.68 4.12
C ASP A 252 -8.47 -4.18 3.29
N ALA A 253 -8.92 -3.39 2.31
CA ALA A 253 -10.02 -3.74 1.41
C ALA A 253 -9.72 -3.35 -0.04
N ILE A 254 -10.19 -4.19 -0.96
CA ILE A 254 -10.16 -3.96 -2.41
C ILE A 254 -11.61 -3.88 -2.89
N GLY A 255 -11.96 -2.75 -3.51
CA GLY A 255 -13.24 -2.56 -4.19
C GLY A 255 -13.19 -3.09 -5.62
N LEU A 256 -14.28 -3.72 -6.06
CA LEU A 256 -14.47 -4.23 -7.43
C LEU A 256 -15.70 -3.55 -8.05
N THR A 257 -15.58 -3.06 -9.27
CA THR A 257 -16.74 -2.59 -10.06
C THR A 257 -16.79 -3.31 -11.39
N TRP A 258 -17.91 -3.91 -11.74
CA TRP A 258 -18.08 -4.68 -12.99
C TRP A 258 -17.78 -3.79 -14.21
N GLU A 259 -17.07 -4.35 -15.19
CA GLU A 259 -16.93 -3.68 -16.48
C GLU A 259 -18.12 -4.05 -17.38
N ASN A 260 -18.87 -3.03 -17.80
CA ASN A 260 -19.92 -3.23 -18.80
C ASN A 260 -19.25 -3.41 -20.17
N SER A 261 -19.26 -4.63 -20.71
CA SER A 261 -18.85 -4.89 -22.09
C SER A 261 -19.82 -4.17 -23.03
N LYS A 262 -19.47 -2.96 -23.50
CA LYS A 262 -20.17 -2.32 -24.62
C LYS A 262 -20.10 -3.29 -25.80
N LYS A 263 -21.26 -3.80 -26.25
CA LYS A 263 -21.51 -4.54 -27.51
C LYS A 263 -20.26 -4.70 -28.38
N ARG A 264 -19.55 -5.82 -28.24
CA ARG A 264 -18.87 -6.38 -29.41
C ARG A 264 -19.92 -7.15 -30.21
N GLY A 265 -19.73 -7.12 -31.52
CA GLY A 265 -20.73 -7.46 -32.52
C GLY A 265 -21.43 -8.78 -32.24
N ARG A 266 -22.68 -8.80 -32.71
CA ARG A 266 -23.41 -10.00 -33.11
C ARG A 266 -22.43 -11.09 -33.57
N ASP A 267 -22.66 -12.31 -33.08
CA ASP A 267 -21.97 -13.56 -33.39
C ASP A 267 -20.94 -13.98 -32.33
N GLU A 268 -21.46 -14.34 -31.15
CA GLU A 268 -21.08 -15.57 -30.45
C GLU A 268 -22.21 -15.88 -29.47
N ALA A 269 -23.17 -16.67 -29.97
CA ALA A 269 -24.11 -17.35 -29.09
C ALA A 269 -23.32 -18.34 -28.24
N ASP A 270 -23.59 -18.33 -26.94
CA ASP A 270 -23.21 -19.33 -25.94
C ASP A 270 -21.96 -19.07 -25.05
N GLU A 271 -21.60 -17.81 -24.76
CA GLU A 271 -20.87 -17.55 -23.51
C GLU A 271 -21.86 -17.59 -22.34
N THR A 272 -21.91 -18.72 -21.64
CA THR A 272 -22.61 -18.85 -20.35
C THR A 272 -22.06 -17.78 -19.41
N MET A 273 -22.80 -16.68 -19.21
CA MET A 273 -22.37 -15.62 -18.32
C MET A 273 -22.19 -16.22 -16.92
N LEU A 274 -20.94 -16.41 -16.50
CA LEU A 274 -20.60 -17.06 -15.24
C LEU A 274 -21.31 -16.32 -14.09
N ASP A 275 -21.93 -17.09 -13.19
CA ASP A 275 -22.57 -16.56 -11.99
C ASP A 275 -21.60 -15.61 -11.28
N PRO A 276 -21.99 -14.36 -10.96
CA PRO A 276 -21.11 -13.41 -10.26
C PRO A 276 -20.50 -14.00 -8.99
N ALA A 277 -21.22 -14.89 -8.29
CA ALA A 277 -20.68 -15.56 -7.12
C ALA A 277 -19.61 -16.61 -7.48
N SER A 278 -19.65 -17.28 -8.64
CA SER A 278 -18.58 -18.18 -9.07
C SER A 278 -17.30 -17.41 -9.41
N ILE A 279 -17.42 -16.27 -10.11
CA ILE A 279 -16.28 -15.40 -10.40
C ILE A 279 -15.64 -14.90 -9.09
N LEU A 280 -16.46 -14.44 -8.14
CA LEU A 280 -15.97 -13.93 -6.86
C LEU A 280 -15.41 -15.04 -5.94
N LYS A 281 -15.82 -16.30 -6.09
CA LYS A 281 -15.13 -17.43 -5.45
C LYS A 281 -13.72 -17.57 -5.99
N GLU A 282 -13.53 -17.48 -7.30
CA GLU A 282 -12.20 -17.54 -7.89
C GLU A 282 -11.31 -16.36 -7.47
N VAL A 283 -11.87 -15.16 -7.33
CA VAL A 283 -11.15 -14.02 -6.72
C VAL A 283 -10.63 -14.38 -5.32
N GLY A 284 -11.45 -15.03 -4.50
CA GLY A 284 -11.04 -15.52 -3.18
C GLY A 284 -9.97 -16.62 -3.24
N ASN A 285 -10.05 -17.50 -4.24
CA ASN A 285 -9.07 -18.57 -4.45
C ASN A 285 -7.69 -18.03 -4.87
N VAL A 286 -7.64 -17.04 -5.77
CA VAL A 286 -6.41 -16.36 -6.19
C VAL A 286 -5.72 -15.73 -4.98
N GLY A 287 -6.48 -15.12 -4.09
CA GLY A 287 -5.96 -14.47 -2.87
C GLY A 287 -5.90 -15.39 -1.64
N LYS A 288 -5.93 -16.71 -1.80
CA LYS A 288 -5.99 -17.66 -0.67
C LYS A 288 -4.86 -17.39 0.32
N GLY A 289 -5.23 -17.24 1.60
CA GLY A 289 -4.27 -16.95 2.66
C GLY A 289 -4.06 -15.46 2.95
N LEU A 290 -4.36 -14.58 2.00
CA LEU A 290 -4.37 -13.11 2.17
C LEU A 290 -5.80 -12.58 2.34
N VAL A 291 -6.77 -13.17 1.63
CA VAL A 291 -8.18 -12.76 1.66
C VAL A 291 -8.87 -13.23 2.96
N ARG A 292 -9.49 -12.28 3.66
CA ARG A 292 -10.39 -12.49 4.81
C ARG A 292 -11.79 -12.88 4.36
N GLY A 293 -12.31 -12.20 3.35
CA GLY A 293 -13.59 -12.58 2.74
C GLY A 293 -13.94 -11.77 1.50
N VAL A 294 -14.84 -12.30 0.67
CA VAL A 294 -15.35 -11.62 -0.52
C VAL A 294 -16.85 -11.45 -0.39
N TYR A 295 -17.32 -10.22 -0.59
CA TYR A 295 -18.72 -9.82 -0.45
C TYR A 295 -19.23 -9.32 -1.80
N LEU A 296 -20.37 -9.86 -2.24
CA LEU A 296 -21.14 -9.35 -3.37
C LEU A 296 -22.17 -8.34 -2.85
N LEU A 297 -22.09 -7.10 -3.33
CA LEU A 297 -23.00 -6.01 -2.93
C LEU A 297 -24.05 -5.75 -4.01
N LYS A 298 -23.64 -5.74 -5.28
CA LYS A 298 -24.49 -5.44 -6.43
C LYS A 298 -24.21 -6.44 -7.55
N ALA A 299 -25.27 -7.05 -8.07
CA ALA A 299 -25.15 -7.92 -9.24
C ALA A 299 -24.76 -7.10 -10.49
N PRO A 300 -24.09 -7.71 -11.49
CA PRO A 300 -23.82 -7.05 -12.76
C PRO A 300 -25.14 -6.60 -13.39
N LYS A 301 -25.16 -5.37 -13.91
CA LYS A 301 -26.31 -4.87 -14.66
C LYS A 301 -26.33 -5.57 -16.02
N LEU A 302 -27.20 -6.56 -16.19
CA LEU A 302 -27.60 -7.07 -17.51
C LEU A 302 -28.24 -5.91 -18.29
N GLN A 303 -27.64 -5.51 -19.41
CA GLN A 303 -28.25 -4.56 -20.36
C GLN A 303 -28.98 -5.30 -21.48
#